data_AF-A0A183EKW4-F1
#
_entry.id   AF-A0A183EKW4-F1
#
_cell.length_a   1.000
_cell.length_b   1.000
_cell.length_c   1.000
_cell.angle_alpha   90.00
_cell.angle_beta   90.00
_cell.angle_gamma   90.00
#
_symmetry.space_group_name_H-M   'P 1'
#
loop_
_entity.id
_entity.type
_entity.pdbx_description
1 polymer ?
#
loop_
_entity_poly.entity_id
_entity_poly.type
_entity_poly.pdbx_seq_one_letter_code
_entity_poly.pdbx_strand_id
1 'polypeptide(L)'
;MGSGIAQAQAAMVESVMANITMVSNVEKAVEKADLVIEAIIENLSTKQKLFAQVEAALKRPTLLASNTSSLRLADIARDLKDKSRFGGLHFFNPVPMMKLCEVIRFAETSDATFDALQAFARALGKTTVASPEIQDTPGFIVNRLLIPYLTEAIRMFERGDASPEDIDTAMKLGAGYPMGPFELLDYVGLDTTKFIQDG
;
A
#
# COMPACT_ATOMS: atom_id res chain seq x y z
N MET A 1 -19.98 8.38 -33.77
CA MET A 1 -18.78 7.73 -33.21
C MET A 1 -18.76 7.64 -31.68
N GLY A 2 -19.58 8.39 -30.92
CA GLY A 2 -19.56 8.34 -29.44
C GLY A 2 -20.31 7.19 -28.76
N SER A 3 -21.26 6.52 -29.43
CA SER A 3 -22.09 5.47 -28.82
C SER A 3 -21.36 4.15 -28.57
N GLY A 4 -20.42 3.77 -29.45
CA GLY A 4 -19.68 2.51 -29.34
C GLY A 4 -18.64 2.50 -28.21
N ILE A 5 -17.99 3.63 -27.94
CA ILE A 5 -17.01 3.76 -26.84
C ILE A 5 -17.72 3.69 -25.49
N ALA A 6 -18.85 4.39 -25.35
CA ALA A 6 -19.64 4.36 -24.12
C ALA A 6 -20.20 2.95 -23.82
N GLN A 7 -20.65 2.22 -24.84
CA GLN A 7 -21.10 0.83 -24.69
C GLN A 7 -19.95 -0.11 -24.30
N ALA A 8 -18.77 0.02 -24.92
CA ALA A 8 -17.61 -0.78 -24.56
C ALA A 8 -17.14 -0.51 -23.13
N GLN A 9 -17.15 0.75 -22.69
CA GLN A 9 -16.82 1.13 -21.32
C GLN A 9 -17.84 0.55 -20.32
N ALA A 10 -19.14 0.64 -20.60
CA ALA A 10 -20.17 0.08 -19.74
C ALA A 10 -20.04 -1.45 -19.61
N ALA A 11 -19.80 -2.15 -20.72
CA ALA A 11 -19.58 -3.60 -20.71
C ALA A 11 -18.33 -4.00 -19.92
N MET A 12 -17.25 -3.22 -20.01
CA MET A 12 -16.05 -3.44 -19.20
C MET A 12 -16.34 -3.27 -17.70
N VAL A 13 -17.06 -2.21 -17.31
CA VAL A 13 -17.44 -1.98 -15.92
C VAL A 13 -18.31 -3.12 -15.40
N GLU A 14 -19.33 -3.52 -16.15
CA GLU A 14 -20.21 -4.64 -15.79
C GLU A 14 -19.42 -5.94 -15.61
N SER A 15 -18.52 -6.25 -16.53
CA SER A 15 -17.66 -7.43 -16.44
C SER A 15 -16.73 -7.40 -15.22
N VAL A 16 -16.17 -6.24 -14.86
CA VAL A 16 -15.32 -6.12 -13.67
C VAL A 16 -16.15 -6.27 -12.40
N MET A 17 -17.30 -5.59 -12.32
CA MET A 17 -18.17 -5.64 -11.16
C MET A 17 -18.75 -7.04 -10.91
N ALA A 18 -18.99 -7.81 -11.97
CA ALA A 18 -19.41 -9.22 -11.86
C ALA A 18 -18.37 -10.12 -11.14
N ASN A 19 -17.09 -9.71 -11.11
CA ASN A 19 -16.02 -10.40 -10.41
C ASN A 19 -15.82 -9.90 -8.96
N ILE A 20 -16.59 -8.91 -8.51
CA ILE A 20 -16.49 -8.33 -7.17
C ILE A 20 -17.70 -8.77 -6.34
N THR A 21 -17.45 -9.59 -5.32
CA THR A 21 -18.47 -9.98 -4.36
C THR A 21 -18.21 -9.27 -3.03
N MET A 22 -19.20 -8.54 -2.53
CA MET A 22 -19.12 -7.88 -1.23
C MET A 22 -19.70 -8.80 -0.14
N VAL A 23 -18.94 -8.96 0.93
CA VAL A 23 -19.34 -9.74 2.10
C VAL A 23 -19.00 -8.98 3.37
N SER A 24 -19.79 -9.19 4.42
CA SER A 24 -19.62 -8.51 5.72
C SER A 24 -19.07 -9.42 6.82
N ASN A 25 -18.71 -10.67 6.50
CA ASN A 25 -18.07 -11.59 7.44
C ASN A 25 -16.80 -12.21 6.85
N VAL A 26 -15.84 -12.48 7.73
CA VAL A 26 -14.52 -12.97 7.35
C VAL A 26 -14.61 -14.39 6.77
N GLU A 27 -15.46 -15.25 7.35
CA GLU A 27 -15.55 -16.66 6.97
C GLU A 27 -15.98 -16.84 5.51
N LYS A 28 -16.94 -16.04 5.02
CA LYS A 28 -17.32 -16.10 3.60
C LYS A 28 -16.27 -15.42 2.72
N ALA A 29 -15.63 -14.35 3.20
CA ALA A 29 -14.61 -13.62 2.44
C ALA A 29 -13.42 -14.50 2.07
N VAL A 30 -13.00 -15.38 2.99
CA VAL A 30 -11.77 -16.17 2.82
C VAL A 30 -12.01 -17.63 2.43
N GLU A 31 -13.27 -18.08 2.32
CA GLU A 31 -13.61 -19.48 2.03
C GLU A 31 -12.92 -20.04 0.77
N LYS A 32 -12.76 -19.18 -0.24
CA LYS A 32 -12.12 -19.53 -1.52
C LYS A 32 -10.90 -18.69 -1.86
N ALA A 33 -10.35 -17.95 -0.90
CA ALA A 33 -9.23 -17.06 -1.16
C ALA A 33 -7.91 -17.83 -1.32
N ASP A 34 -7.17 -17.49 -2.37
CA ASP A 34 -5.78 -17.92 -2.56
C ASP A 34 -4.79 -16.86 -2.01
N LEU A 35 -5.24 -15.60 -1.94
CA LEU A 35 -4.56 -14.45 -1.35
C LEU A 35 -5.57 -13.58 -0.59
N VAL A 36 -5.21 -13.15 0.62
CA VAL A 36 -5.93 -12.10 1.38
C VAL A 36 -5.04 -10.87 1.46
N ILE A 37 -5.58 -9.70 1.08
CA ILE A 37 -4.91 -8.41 1.20
C ILE A 37 -5.68 -7.56 2.21
N GLU A 38 -5.04 -7.27 3.33
CA GLU A 38 -5.58 -6.42 4.39
C GLU A 38 -5.29 -4.94 4.09
N ALA A 39 -6.35 -4.13 4.05
CA ALA A 39 -6.30 -2.67 3.86
C ALA A 39 -7.37 -1.98 4.74
N ILE A 40 -7.36 -2.29 6.03
CA ILE A 40 -8.21 -1.67 7.06
C ILE A 40 -7.46 -0.52 7.76
N ILE A 41 -8.12 0.08 8.75
CA ILE A 41 -7.54 1.14 9.59
C ILE A 41 -6.17 0.77 10.13
N GLU A 42 -5.32 1.78 10.25
CA GLU A 42 -3.91 1.63 10.63
C GLU A 42 -3.76 1.51 12.15
N ASN A 43 -4.31 0.43 12.71
CA ASN A 43 -4.24 0.08 14.13
C ASN A 43 -3.73 -1.34 14.32
N LEU A 44 -2.59 -1.49 15.00
CA LEU A 44 -1.92 -2.77 15.19
C LEU A 44 -2.85 -3.83 15.82
N SER A 45 -3.55 -3.48 16.90
CA SER A 45 -4.42 -4.42 17.61
C SER A 45 -5.60 -4.88 16.75
N THR A 46 -6.16 -3.99 15.93
CA THR A 46 -7.26 -4.32 15.01
C THR A 46 -6.77 -5.24 13.90
N LYS A 47 -5.59 -4.98 13.32
CA LYS A 47 -4.99 -5.83 12.29
C LYS A 47 -4.64 -7.21 12.83
N GLN A 48 -4.02 -7.30 14.00
CA GLN A 48 -3.71 -8.58 14.66
C GLN A 48 -4.99 -9.42 14.89
N LYS A 49 -6.06 -8.79 15.43
CA LYS A 49 -7.35 -9.46 15.62
C LYS A 49 -7.95 -9.96 14.30
N LEU A 50 -7.90 -9.12 13.25
CA LEU A 50 -8.39 -9.50 11.92
C LEU A 50 -7.60 -10.68 11.34
N PHE A 51 -6.27 -10.65 11.40
CA PHE A 51 -5.44 -11.74 10.90
C PHE A 51 -5.65 -13.04 11.66
N ALA A 52 -5.86 -12.99 12.99
CA ALA A 52 -6.22 -14.16 13.77
C ALA A 52 -7.59 -14.75 13.35
N GLN A 53 -8.59 -13.90 13.10
CA GLN A 53 -9.89 -14.32 12.58
C GLN A 53 -9.78 -14.93 11.18
N VAL A 54 -9.01 -14.30 10.29
CA VAL A 54 -8.74 -14.80 8.94
C VAL A 54 -8.08 -16.17 9.03
N GLU A 55 -6.98 -16.31 9.79
CA GLU A 55 -6.26 -17.58 9.91
C GLU A 55 -7.14 -18.71 10.48
N ALA A 56 -8.02 -18.41 11.44
CA ALA A 56 -8.96 -19.38 11.98
C ALA A 56 -10.05 -19.82 10.98
N ALA A 57 -10.45 -18.94 10.06
CA ALA A 57 -11.49 -19.21 9.07
C ALA A 57 -10.98 -19.92 7.80
N LEU A 58 -9.67 -19.91 7.55
CA LEU A 58 -9.07 -20.52 6.37
C LEU A 58 -9.17 -22.05 6.40
N LYS A 59 -9.72 -22.61 5.32
CA LYS A 59 -9.87 -24.07 5.11
C LYS A 59 -8.76 -24.67 4.24
N ARG A 60 -7.84 -23.85 3.72
CA ARG A 60 -6.77 -24.22 2.78
C ARG A 60 -5.53 -23.34 3.00
N PRO A 61 -4.36 -23.73 2.47
CA PRO A 61 -3.20 -22.84 2.40
C PRO A 61 -3.54 -21.60 1.56
N THR A 62 -3.33 -20.42 2.13
CA THR A 62 -3.67 -19.12 1.53
C THR A 62 -2.59 -18.12 1.92
N LEU A 63 -2.14 -17.31 0.97
CA LEU A 63 -1.20 -16.22 1.19
C LEU A 63 -1.89 -15.07 1.92
N LEU A 64 -1.15 -14.42 2.82
CA LEU A 64 -1.62 -13.29 3.60
C LEU A 64 -0.73 -12.09 3.31
N ALA A 65 -1.32 -10.93 3.04
CA ALA A 65 -0.59 -9.69 2.82
C ALA A 65 -1.25 -8.52 3.55
N SER A 66 -0.46 -7.59 4.05
CA SER A 66 -0.94 -6.28 4.50
C SER A 66 -0.49 -5.18 3.54
N ASN A 67 -1.37 -4.21 3.30
CA ASN A 67 -1.08 -2.95 2.60
C ASN A 67 -0.66 -1.83 3.58
N THR A 68 -0.33 -2.16 4.83
CA THR A 68 0.13 -1.18 5.83
C THR A 68 1.25 -0.29 5.29
N SER A 69 1.25 0.98 5.69
CA SER A 69 2.28 1.96 5.32
C SER A 69 3.18 2.35 6.49
N SER A 70 2.72 2.17 7.73
CA SER A 70 3.43 2.64 8.94
C SER A 70 3.71 1.55 9.97
N LEU A 71 3.06 0.39 9.89
CA LEU A 71 3.27 -0.68 10.86
C LEU A 71 4.25 -1.72 10.34
N ARG A 72 4.98 -2.31 11.28
CA ARG A 72 5.87 -3.43 11.04
C ARG A 72 5.06 -4.71 10.81
N LEU A 73 5.37 -5.41 9.72
CA LEU A 73 4.83 -6.73 9.39
C LEU A 73 5.10 -7.75 10.50
N ALA A 74 6.27 -7.74 11.12
CA ALA A 74 6.59 -8.62 12.22
C ALA A 74 5.67 -8.40 13.43
N ASP A 75 5.28 -7.15 13.68
CA ASP A 75 4.33 -6.82 14.74
C ASP A 75 2.91 -7.25 14.37
N ILE A 76 2.49 -7.04 13.12
CA ILE A 76 1.18 -7.50 12.63
C ILE A 76 1.08 -9.03 12.68
N ALA A 77 2.14 -9.72 12.26
CA ALA A 77 2.20 -11.18 12.14
C ALA A 77 2.42 -11.90 13.46
N ARG A 78 2.63 -11.19 14.57
CA ARG A 78 3.06 -11.73 15.86
C ARG A 78 2.28 -12.99 16.26
N ASP A 79 0.95 -12.92 16.14
CA ASP A 79 0.04 -13.97 16.60
C ASP A 79 -0.37 -14.98 15.50
N LEU A 80 0.13 -14.82 14.28
CA LEU A 80 -0.06 -15.81 13.22
C LEU A 80 0.69 -17.10 13.55
N LYS A 81 0.01 -18.24 13.36
CA LYS A 81 0.58 -19.59 13.54
C LYS A 81 1.59 -19.91 12.45
N ASP A 82 1.25 -19.61 11.20
CA ASP A 82 2.15 -19.75 10.06
C ASP A 82 2.47 -18.38 9.48
N LYS A 83 3.62 -17.84 9.89
CA LYS A 83 4.19 -16.57 9.42
C LYS A 83 4.83 -16.68 8.04
N SER A 84 5.15 -17.88 7.59
CA SER A 84 5.90 -18.11 6.35
C SER A 84 5.15 -17.70 5.10
N ARG A 85 3.82 -17.65 5.20
CA ARG A 85 2.86 -17.23 4.18
C ARG A 85 2.37 -15.78 4.31
N PHE A 86 3.00 -14.98 5.18
CA PHE A 86 2.67 -13.57 5.37
C PHE A 86 3.74 -12.65 4.78
N GLY A 87 3.31 -11.54 4.17
CA GLY A 87 4.18 -10.49 3.64
C GLY A 87 3.46 -9.15 3.48
N GLY A 88 4.12 -8.21 2.81
CA GLY A 88 3.56 -6.89 2.50
C GLY A 88 3.33 -6.71 1.00
N LEU A 89 2.19 -6.13 0.65
CA LEU A 89 1.87 -5.62 -0.68
C LEU A 89 1.44 -4.16 -0.53
N HIS A 90 2.40 -3.25 -0.62
CA HIS A 90 2.16 -1.82 -0.43
C HIS A 90 1.94 -1.14 -1.78
N PHE A 91 0.72 -0.62 -1.96
CA PHE A 91 0.27 0.09 -3.15
C PHE A 91 0.19 1.61 -2.91
N PHE A 92 0.20 2.38 -3.99
CA PHE A 92 0.19 3.83 -3.95
C PHE A 92 -1.12 4.38 -4.53
N ASN A 93 -1.68 5.41 -3.89
CA ASN A 93 -2.91 6.05 -4.34
C ASN A 93 -2.66 6.97 -5.56
N PRO A 94 -3.52 6.95 -6.60
CA PRO A 94 -4.60 5.99 -6.88
C PRO A 94 -4.08 4.65 -7.42
N VAL A 95 -4.45 3.55 -6.75
CA VAL A 95 -3.90 2.20 -7.02
C VAL A 95 -4.00 1.76 -8.49
N PRO A 96 -5.10 2.01 -9.23
CA PRO A 96 -5.16 1.62 -10.64
C PRO A 96 -4.17 2.37 -11.53
N MET A 97 -3.86 3.63 -11.20
CA MET A 97 -2.98 4.50 -12.00
C MET A 97 -1.51 4.34 -11.64
N MET A 98 -1.21 4.09 -10.36
CA MET A 98 0.16 3.95 -9.89
C MET A 98 0.74 2.60 -10.35
N LYS A 99 1.91 2.65 -10.97
CA LYS A 99 2.60 1.48 -11.50
C LYS A 99 3.41 0.72 -10.44
N LEU A 100 3.77 1.37 -9.35
CA LEU A 100 4.64 0.79 -8.33
C LEU A 100 3.84 -0.08 -7.35
N CYS A 101 4.44 -1.20 -6.94
CA CYS A 101 4.07 -1.94 -5.74
C CYS A 101 5.37 -2.31 -5.00
N GLU A 102 5.46 -1.96 -3.73
CA GLU A 102 6.54 -2.45 -2.86
C GLU A 102 6.12 -3.82 -2.32
N VAL A 103 6.95 -4.83 -2.54
CA VAL A 103 6.73 -6.18 -1.99
C VAL A 103 7.71 -6.37 -0.84
N ILE A 104 7.16 -6.63 0.34
CA ILE A 104 7.92 -6.63 1.59
C ILE A 104 7.91 -8.02 2.19
N ARG A 105 9.09 -8.47 2.63
CA ARG A 105 9.26 -9.67 3.44
C ARG A 105 9.84 -9.29 4.80
N PHE A 106 9.53 -10.08 5.81
CA PHE A 106 10.23 -10.04 7.09
C PHE A 106 10.93 -11.38 7.32
N ALA A 107 11.59 -11.56 8.46
CA ALA A 107 12.49 -12.69 8.71
C ALA A 107 11.81 -14.06 8.51
N GLU A 108 10.53 -14.18 8.88
CA GLU A 108 9.79 -15.43 8.75
C GLU A 108 9.12 -15.64 7.39
N THR A 109 8.97 -14.61 6.55
CA THR A 109 8.39 -14.77 5.21
C THR A 109 9.24 -15.73 4.36
N SER A 110 8.61 -16.76 3.82
CA SER A 110 9.27 -17.72 2.93
C SER A 110 9.58 -17.11 1.56
N ASP A 111 10.63 -17.62 0.91
CA ASP A 111 10.97 -17.24 -0.47
C ASP A 111 9.81 -17.51 -1.43
N ALA A 112 9.14 -18.65 -1.27
CA ALA A 112 7.96 -19.01 -2.06
C ALA A 112 6.82 -17.99 -1.94
N THR A 113 6.57 -17.47 -0.73
CA THR A 113 5.57 -16.43 -0.50
C THR A 113 5.99 -15.11 -1.13
N PHE A 114 7.25 -14.72 -0.92
CA PHE A 114 7.79 -13.49 -1.51
C PHE A 114 7.71 -13.49 -3.04
N ASP A 115 8.07 -14.60 -3.68
CA ASP A 115 8.00 -14.76 -5.13
C ASP A 115 6.55 -14.77 -5.64
N ALA A 116 5.64 -15.41 -4.90
CA ALA A 116 4.22 -15.42 -5.26
C ALA A 116 3.58 -14.02 -5.16
N LEU A 117 3.91 -13.23 -4.13
CA LEU A 117 3.43 -11.85 -3.98
C LEU A 117 3.99 -10.95 -5.10
N GLN A 118 5.27 -11.11 -5.45
CA GLN A 118 5.85 -10.42 -6.61
C GLN A 118 5.17 -10.80 -7.92
N ALA A 119 4.91 -12.10 -8.15
CA ALA A 119 4.23 -12.57 -9.34
C ALA A 119 2.81 -12.00 -9.42
N PHE A 120 2.08 -11.97 -8.31
CA PHE A 120 0.75 -11.37 -8.22
C PHE A 120 0.77 -9.88 -8.58
N ALA A 121 1.67 -9.09 -7.96
CA ALA A 121 1.77 -7.66 -8.26
C ALA A 121 2.12 -7.40 -9.75
N ARG A 122 3.02 -8.21 -10.33
CA ARG A 122 3.35 -8.13 -11.77
C ARG A 122 2.17 -8.50 -12.66
N ALA A 123 1.36 -9.48 -12.28
CA ALA A 123 0.16 -9.86 -13.01
C ALA A 123 -0.90 -8.73 -13.01
N LEU A 124 -0.91 -7.87 -11.99
CA LEU A 124 -1.70 -6.62 -11.95
C LEU A 124 -1.11 -5.48 -12.81
N GLY A 125 -0.05 -5.75 -13.58
CA GLY A 125 0.66 -4.74 -14.37
C GLY A 125 1.53 -3.79 -13.54
N LYS A 126 1.86 -4.17 -12.29
CA LYS A 126 2.71 -3.36 -11.42
C LYS A 126 4.19 -3.67 -11.65
N THR A 127 5.01 -2.64 -11.56
CA THR A 127 6.45 -2.74 -11.33
C THR A 127 6.67 -3.01 -9.85
N THR A 128 7.26 -4.17 -9.55
CA THR A 128 7.62 -4.54 -8.19
C THR A 128 8.98 -4.00 -7.84
N VAL A 129 9.11 -3.31 -6.71
CA VAL A 129 10.40 -3.12 -6.06
C VAL A 129 10.48 -4.08 -4.89
N ALA A 130 11.58 -4.81 -4.86
CA ALA A 130 11.88 -5.87 -3.92
C ALA A 130 13.30 -5.61 -3.46
N SER A 131 13.51 -5.41 -2.17
CA SER A 131 14.84 -5.48 -1.60
C SER A 131 14.86 -6.69 -0.69
N PRO A 132 15.81 -7.63 -0.87
CA PRO A 132 16.05 -8.70 0.10
C PRO A 132 16.42 -8.14 1.49
N GLU A 133 16.74 -6.83 1.56
CA GLU A 133 17.08 -6.08 2.77
C GLU A 133 16.12 -4.91 3.06
N ILE A 134 14.92 -4.82 2.46
CA ILE A 134 13.87 -4.00 3.07
C ILE A 134 13.56 -4.71 4.38
N GLN A 135 14.31 -4.33 5.41
CA GLN A 135 13.97 -4.62 6.77
C GLN A 135 12.56 -4.10 6.94
N ASP A 136 11.74 -4.90 7.60
CA ASP A 136 10.41 -4.55 8.07
C ASP A 136 10.43 -3.27 8.91
N THR A 137 10.49 -2.14 8.20
CA THR A 137 10.75 -0.79 8.69
C THR A 137 9.59 0.06 8.24
N PRO A 138 8.97 0.83 9.15
CA PRO A 138 7.92 1.76 8.78
C PRO A 138 8.30 2.66 7.60
N GLY A 139 7.39 2.80 6.63
CA GLY A 139 7.56 3.64 5.45
C GLY A 139 8.36 3.04 4.28
N PHE A 140 8.89 1.82 4.40
CA PHE A 140 9.57 1.07 3.33
C PHE A 140 10.60 1.91 2.53
N ILE A 141 10.50 2.01 1.20
CA ILE A 141 11.40 2.85 0.40
C ILE A 141 10.77 4.22 0.17
N VAL A 142 9.59 4.25 -0.46
CA VAL A 142 9.00 5.50 -0.94
C VAL A 142 8.68 6.43 0.23
N ASN A 143 7.91 5.99 1.23
CA ASN A 143 7.53 6.87 2.33
C ASN A 143 8.72 7.22 3.23
N ARG A 144 9.69 6.31 3.35
CA ARG A 144 10.92 6.55 4.12
C ARG A 144 11.80 7.65 3.54
N LEU A 145 11.74 7.87 2.23
CA LEU A 145 12.40 8.98 1.52
C LEU A 145 11.48 10.20 1.40
N LEU A 146 10.21 9.99 1.08
CA LEU A 146 9.24 11.03 0.77
C LEU A 146 8.88 11.85 2.01
N ILE A 147 8.55 11.20 3.13
CA ILE A 147 8.06 11.89 4.32
C ILE A 147 9.13 12.85 4.87
N PRO A 148 10.41 12.46 5.04
CA PRO A 148 11.44 13.42 5.47
C PRO A 148 11.62 14.61 4.51
N TYR A 149 11.52 14.38 3.20
CA TYR A 149 11.56 15.46 2.21
C TYR A 149 10.39 16.45 2.40
N LEU A 150 9.17 15.94 2.56
CA LEU A 150 7.99 16.77 2.81
C LEU A 150 8.11 17.52 4.14
N THR A 151 8.59 16.85 5.19
CA THR A 151 8.82 17.49 6.49
C THR A 151 9.88 18.59 6.40
N GLU A 152 10.93 18.43 5.59
CA GLU A 152 11.95 19.48 5.45
C GLU A 152 11.43 20.68 4.66
N ALA A 153 10.56 20.48 3.67
CA ALA A 153 9.87 21.57 2.99
C ALA A 153 9.00 22.38 3.97
N ILE A 154 8.24 21.71 4.85
CA ILE A 154 7.46 22.36 5.91
C ILE A 154 8.38 23.17 6.84
N ARG A 155 9.50 22.58 7.30
CA ARG A 155 10.45 23.29 8.18
C ARG A 155 11.07 24.50 7.51
N MET A 156 11.38 24.45 6.22
CA MET A 156 11.90 25.58 5.46
C MET A 156 10.90 26.75 5.45
N PHE A 157 9.61 26.44 5.25
CA PHE A 157 8.55 27.44 5.36
C PHE A 157 8.41 27.97 6.80
N GLU A 158 8.42 27.11 7.82
CA GLU A 158 8.32 27.52 9.23
C GLU A 158 9.48 28.43 9.69
N ARG A 159 10.69 28.25 9.13
CA ARG A 159 11.84 29.13 9.37
C ARG A 159 11.71 30.48 8.66
N GLY A 160 10.78 30.63 7.72
CA GLY A 160 10.59 31.83 6.91
C GLY A 160 11.59 31.97 5.77
N ASP A 161 12.25 30.88 5.36
CA ASP A 161 13.28 30.89 4.32
C ASP A 161 12.68 31.15 2.92
N ALA A 162 11.47 30.63 2.66
CA ALA A 162 10.74 30.77 1.40
C ALA A 162 9.23 30.53 1.59
N SER A 163 8.41 31.03 0.66
CA SER A 163 6.97 30.77 0.63
C SER A 163 6.66 29.33 0.15
N PRO A 164 5.51 28.74 0.51
CA PRO A 164 5.11 27.42 0.01
C PRO A 164 5.09 27.37 -1.53
N GLU A 165 4.62 28.44 -2.18
CA GLU A 165 4.53 28.55 -3.64
C GLU A 165 5.91 28.58 -4.31
N ASP A 166 6.88 29.27 -3.71
CA ASP A 166 8.25 29.31 -4.22
C ASP A 166 8.97 27.98 -4.00
N ILE A 167 8.75 27.31 -2.86
CA ILE A 167 9.29 25.98 -2.60
C ILE A 167 8.71 24.97 -3.61
N ASP A 168 7.41 25.01 -3.87
CA ASP A 168 6.76 24.17 -4.89
C ASP A 168 7.30 24.43 -6.29
N THR A 169 7.46 25.69 -6.65
CA THR A 169 8.01 26.06 -7.96
C THR A 169 9.46 25.61 -8.10
N ALA A 170 10.27 25.77 -7.06
CA ALA A 170 11.66 25.34 -7.04
C ALA A 170 11.78 23.81 -7.19
N MET A 171 10.95 23.03 -6.50
CA MET A 171 10.99 21.57 -6.61
C MET A 171 10.46 21.06 -7.95
N LYS A 172 9.45 21.72 -8.53
CA LYS A 172 8.94 21.38 -9.87
C LYS A 172 9.97 21.67 -10.96
N LEU A 173 10.52 22.88 -10.99
CA LEU A 173 11.40 23.33 -12.07
C LEU A 173 12.87 22.95 -11.87
N GLY A 174 13.34 22.92 -10.62
CA GLY A 174 14.73 22.66 -10.26
C GLY A 174 15.04 21.18 -10.08
N ALA A 175 14.17 20.43 -9.39
CA ALA A 175 14.35 18.99 -9.15
C ALA A 175 13.54 18.10 -10.12
N GLY A 176 12.71 18.70 -10.98
CA GLY A 176 11.91 17.99 -11.98
C GLY A 176 10.75 17.19 -11.39
N TYR A 177 10.27 17.55 -10.19
CA TYR A 177 9.14 16.86 -9.59
C TYR A 177 7.82 17.23 -10.29
N PRO A 178 6.88 16.28 -10.44
CA PRO A 178 5.59 16.56 -11.08
C PRO A 178 4.70 17.47 -10.23
N MET A 179 4.84 17.42 -8.91
CA MET A 179 4.15 18.27 -7.94
C MET A 179 5.16 18.79 -6.92
N GLY A 180 4.95 20.01 -6.45
CA GLY A 180 5.74 20.57 -5.35
C GLY A 180 5.42 19.87 -4.02
N PRO A 181 6.25 20.00 -2.97
CA PRO A 181 6.01 19.33 -1.70
C PRO A 181 4.71 19.76 -1.01
N PHE A 182 4.30 21.02 -1.07
CA PHE A 182 3.05 21.48 -0.45
C PHE A 182 1.82 21.03 -1.23
N GLU A 183 1.85 21.18 -2.56
CA GLU A 183 0.85 20.59 -3.45
C GLU A 183 0.70 19.07 -3.23
N LEU A 184 1.81 18.35 -3.05
CA LEU A 184 1.80 16.91 -2.80
C LEU A 184 1.28 16.56 -1.40
N LEU A 185 1.61 17.37 -0.38
CA LEU A 185 1.06 17.22 0.97
C LEU A 185 -0.47 17.33 0.98
N ASP A 186 -1.03 18.29 0.25
CA ASP A 186 -2.48 18.45 0.08
C ASP A 186 -3.10 17.29 -0.71
N TYR A 187 -2.40 16.81 -1.76
CA TYR A 187 -2.86 15.69 -2.57
C TYR A 187 -2.93 14.37 -1.78
N VAL A 188 -1.93 14.10 -0.94
CA VAL A 188 -1.85 12.88 -0.12
C VAL A 188 -2.77 12.97 1.09
N GLY A 189 -2.88 14.14 1.71
CA GLY A 189 -3.57 14.37 2.97
C GLY A 189 -2.60 14.59 4.13
N LEU A 190 -2.80 15.70 4.84
CA LEU A 190 -1.94 16.10 5.97
C LEU A 190 -2.06 15.14 7.16
N ASP A 191 -3.25 14.60 7.40
CA ASP A 191 -3.50 13.60 8.45
C ASP A 191 -2.75 12.29 8.18
N THR A 192 -2.78 11.82 6.94
CA THR A 192 -2.06 10.63 6.48
C THR A 192 -0.55 10.84 6.58
N THR A 193 -0.06 11.98 6.10
CA THR A 193 1.38 12.33 6.17
C THR A 193 1.85 12.39 7.61
N LYS A 194 1.10 13.07 8.49
CA LYS A 194 1.43 13.16 9.91
C LYS A 194 1.44 11.78 10.56
N PHE A 195 0.46 10.94 10.27
CA PHE A 195 0.38 9.59 10.83
C PHE A 195 1.63 8.76 10.47
N ILE A 196 2.05 8.79 9.20
CA ILE A 196 3.25 8.07 8.76
C ILE A 196 4.52 8.66 9.39
N GLN A 197 4.57 9.99 9.57
CA GLN A 197 5.71 10.67 10.21
C GLN A 197 5.87 10.28 11.69
N ASP A 198 4.77 10.10 12.42
CA ASP A 198 4.79 9.77 13.85
C ASP A 198 5.27 8.34 14.13
N GLY A 199 5.17 7.43 13.14
CA GLY A 199 5.58 6.02 13.22
C GLY A 199 4.52 5.10 13.79
#